data_AF-A0A0K1EI67-F1
#
_entry.id   AF-A0A0K1EI67-F1
#
_cell.length_a   1.000
_cell.length_b   1.000
_cell.length_c   1.000
_cell.angle_alpha   90.00
_cell.angle_beta   90.00
_cell.angle_gamma   90.00
#
_symmetry.space_group_name_H-M   'P 1'
#
loop_
_entity.id
_entity.type
_entity.pdbx_description
1 polymer ?
#
loop_
_entity_poly.entity_id
_entity_poly.type
_entity_poly.pdbx_seq_one_letter_code
_entity_poly.pdbx_strand_id
1 'polypeptide(L)'
;MSGKKKHMPPPDELNWKFKRHRKGDTHIENCSDGYKPTDRGSERFKSGGKQRFICEVHHILCVHACSDATLPRGITEEERKFIRNTLAITDWDINAGHNNIGLPRKWAYVLDGDETKRANSGGLSDWNGLPCHQVDHDIYLTKVKEWVTVNIWNKIRANKSAENCENMDPESVQNMFKKGSDRWRALLKKRGSAFGGTRSSLAYCASSQSDPIKEATWHIPFSMAIPESSIRKRQKPYGTGENKATKLERAGLLNAIK
;
A
#
# COMPACT_ATOMS: atom_id res chain seq x y z
N MET A 1 26.99 -18.22 -33.52
CA MET A 1 26.42 -19.16 -32.54
C MET A 1 26.49 -18.51 -31.17
N SER A 2 25.38 -18.06 -30.59
CA SER A 2 25.36 -17.59 -29.20
C SER A 2 25.58 -18.80 -28.29
N GLY A 3 26.66 -18.81 -27.50
CA GLY A 3 26.92 -19.89 -26.55
C GLY A 3 25.75 -20.03 -25.58
N LYS A 4 25.30 -21.28 -25.34
CA LYS A 4 24.28 -21.59 -24.32
C LYS A 4 24.75 -21.00 -22.99
N LYS A 5 23.96 -20.10 -22.40
CA LYS A 5 24.26 -19.56 -21.06
C LYS A 5 24.27 -20.73 -20.08
N LYS A 6 25.35 -20.91 -19.33
CA LYS A 6 25.42 -21.95 -18.29
C LYS A 6 24.38 -21.64 -17.22
N HIS A 7 23.59 -22.64 -16.85
CA HIS A 7 22.69 -22.56 -15.71
C HIS A 7 23.49 -22.22 -14.45
N MET A 8 23.01 -21.24 -13.67
CA MET A 8 23.53 -21.07 -12.32
C MET A 8 23.15 -22.31 -11.49
N PRO A 9 24.09 -22.86 -10.70
CA PRO A 9 23.77 -23.94 -9.78
C PRO A 9 22.68 -23.45 -8.80
N PRO A 10 21.74 -24.34 -8.40
CA PRO A 10 20.75 -23.98 -7.40
C PRO A 10 21.47 -23.55 -6.10
N PRO A 11 20.97 -22.51 -5.42
CA PRO A 11 21.56 -22.09 -4.16
C PRO A 11 21.40 -23.18 -3.11
N ASP A 12 22.33 -23.19 -2.15
CA ASP A 12 22.34 -24.11 -1.01
C ASP A 12 21.00 -24.12 -0.25
N GLU A 13 20.45 -25.32 -0.02
CA GLU A 13 19.18 -25.56 0.69
C GLU A 13 19.22 -25.15 2.17
N LEU A 14 20.36 -24.71 2.71
CA LEU A 14 20.43 -24.05 4.03
C LEU A 14 20.29 -22.53 3.97
N ASN A 15 20.56 -21.90 2.82
CA ASN A 15 20.65 -20.44 2.65
C ASN A 15 19.61 -19.82 1.69
N TRP A 16 18.77 -20.65 1.07
CA TRP A 16 17.80 -20.29 0.01
C TRP A 16 16.54 -19.53 0.45
N LYS A 17 16.36 -19.20 1.75
CA LYS A 17 15.18 -18.44 2.16
C LYS A 17 15.14 -17.20 1.28
N PHE A 18 14.08 -17.07 0.47
CA PHE A 18 13.78 -15.87 -0.34
C PHE A 18 14.34 -14.68 0.42
N LYS A 19 15.16 -13.82 -0.22
CA LYS A 19 15.75 -12.61 0.38
C LYS A 19 14.65 -11.60 0.77
N ARG A 20 13.63 -12.05 1.52
CA ARG A 20 12.88 -11.31 2.51
C ARG A 20 13.97 -10.97 3.50
N HIS A 21 14.79 -9.98 3.17
CA HIS A 21 15.60 -9.30 4.15
C HIS A 21 14.60 -8.75 5.17
N ARG A 22 14.25 -9.58 6.15
CA ARG A 22 13.67 -9.15 7.43
C ARG A 22 14.81 -8.52 8.24
N LYS A 23 15.60 -7.63 7.62
CA LYS A 23 16.46 -6.73 8.36
C LYS A 23 15.53 -5.72 9.05
N GLY A 24 14.74 -6.22 10.00
CA GLY A 24 13.61 -5.56 10.65
C GLY A 24 12.89 -4.57 9.74
N ASP A 25 12.94 -3.32 10.17
CA ASP A 25 12.22 -2.20 9.60
C ASP A 25 13.03 -1.41 8.55
N THR A 26 14.04 -2.01 7.90
CA THR A 26 14.85 -1.35 6.84
C THR A 26 14.03 -0.81 5.67
N HIS A 27 12.81 -1.30 5.44
CA HIS A 27 11.89 -0.70 4.47
C HIS A 27 11.57 0.77 4.80
N ILE A 28 11.55 1.13 6.07
CA ILE A 28 11.35 2.51 6.56
C ILE A 28 12.50 3.40 6.08
N GLU A 29 13.74 2.96 6.31
CA GLU A 29 14.96 3.68 5.94
C GLU A 29 15.11 3.80 4.42
N ASN A 30 14.75 2.74 3.69
CA ASN A 30 14.86 2.68 2.24
C ASN A 30 13.72 3.39 1.51
N CYS A 31 12.73 3.96 2.19
CA CYS A 31 11.58 4.60 1.55
C CYS A 31 12.01 5.78 0.67
N SER A 32 11.98 5.60 -0.66
CA SER A 32 12.52 6.59 -1.59
C SER A 32 11.50 7.59 -2.14
N ASP A 33 10.20 7.41 -1.88
CA ASP A 33 9.10 8.18 -2.48
C ASP A 33 7.88 8.26 -1.56
N GLY A 34 6.95 9.18 -1.85
CA GLY A 34 5.83 9.51 -0.98
C GLY A 34 6.26 10.29 0.27
N TYR A 35 5.54 10.10 1.38
CA TYR A 35 5.82 10.82 2.63
C TYR A 35 6.80 10.07 3.50
N LYS A 36 8.08 10.45 3.43
CA LYS A 36 9.11 9.75 4.20
C LYS A 36 8.97 10.06 5.69
N PRO A 37 9.06 9.04 6.58
CA PRO A 37 9.07 9.27 8.02
C PRO A 37 10.25 10.12 8.51
N THR A 38 11.36 10.15 7.77
CA THR A 38 12.52 11.01 8.06
C THR A 38 12.29 12.48 7.75
N ASP A 39 11.46 12.77 6.73
CA ASP A 39 11.25 14.13 6.21
C ASP A 39 10.05 14.81 6.87
N ARG A 40 9.04 14.02 7.25
CA ARG A 40 7.84 14.47 7.98
C ARG A 40 7.81 14.01 9.43
N GLY A 41 9.00 13.66 9.92
CA GLY A 41 9.31 13.38 11.30
C GLY A 41 8.75 12.06 11.80
N SER A 42 9.43 11.56 12.81
CA SER A 42 8.97 10.70 13.90
C SER A 42 7.71 11.20 14.62
N GLU A 43 6.87 12.02 13.96
CA GLU A 43 5.69 12.63 14.48
C GLU A 43 4.69 11.58 14.92
N ARG A 44 4.52 11.58 16.23
CA ARG A 44 3.65 10.68 16.93
C ARG A 44 2.57 11.51 17.56
N PHE A 45 1.34 11.29 17.17
CA PHE A 45 0.22 11.82 17.94
C PHE A 45 -0.07 10.88 19.11
N LYS A 46 -0.47 11.46 20.25
CA LYS A 46 -0.97 10.70 21.39
C LYS A 46 -2.48 10.56 21.25
N SER A 47 -2.98 9.33 21.23
CA SER A 47 -4.41 9.03 21.29
C SER A 47 -4.65 7.84 22.21
N GLY A 48 -5.44 8.04 23.26
CA GLY A 48 -5.68 7.01 24.29
C GLY A 48 -4.39 6.56 24.96
N GLY A 49 -3.50 7.49 25.31
CA GLY A 49 -2.22 7.23 25.96
C GLY A 49 -1.13 6.61 25.07
N LYS A 50 -1.44 6.23 23.82
CA LYS A 50 -0.47 5.61 22.90
C LYS A 50 0.03 6.60 21.87
N GLN A 51 1.35 6.62 21.66
CA GLN A 51 1.99 7.29 20.55
C GLN A 51 1.79 6.49 19.27
N ARG A 52 1.40 7.15 18.18
CA ARG A 52 1.16 6.52 16.88
C ARG A 52 1.72 7.39 15.78
N PHE A 53 2.42 6.78 14.82
CA PHE A 53 2.87 7.47 13.62
C PHE A 53 1.69 7.94 12.77
N ILE A 54 1.84 9.10 12.15
CA ILE A 54 0.86 9.70 11.22
C ILE A 54 1.07 9.24 9.77
N CYS A 55 2.24 8.68 9.46
CA CYS A 55 2.60 8.07 8.19
C CYS A 55 3.11 6.63 8.43
N GLU A 56 2.91 5.74 7.47
CA GLU A 56 3.50 4.39 7.45
C GLU A 56 4.14 4.11 6.09
N VAL A 57 5.28 3.44 6.10
CA VAL A 57 5.89 2.97 4.86
C VAL A 57 5.20 1.69 4.42
N HIS A 58 4.73 1.68 3.18
CA HIS A 58 3.97 0.60 2.58
C HIS A 58 4.80 -0.10 1.50
N HIS A 59 4.87 -1.43 1.57
CA HIS A 59 5.37 -2.27 0.48
C HIS A 59 4.34 -2.32 -0.66
N ILE A 60 4.65 -1.71 -1.80
CA ILE A 60 3.78 -1.63 -2.97
C ILE A 60 3.39 -3.02 -3.46
N LEU A 61 4.38 -3.86 -3.78
CA LEU A 61 4.20 -5.30 -3.85
C LEU A 61 4.28 -5.84 -2.44
N CYS A 62 3.12 -5.97 -1.80
CA CYS A 62 3.05 -6.31 -0.39
C CYS A 62 3.76 -7.64 -0.09
N VAL A 63 4.39 -7.74 1.09
CA VAL A 63 5.03 -8.99 1.56
C VAL A 63 4.09 -10.18 1.46
N HIS A 64 2.82 -9.98 1.82
CA HIS A 64 1.80 -11.02 1.72
C HIS A 64 1.48 -11.42 0.29
N ALA A 65 1.64 -10.53 -0.70
CA ALA A 65 1.42 -10.86 -2.10
C ALA A 65 2.57 -11.63 -2.73
N CYS A 66 3.80 -11.40 -2.25
CA CYS A 66 5.01 -12.03 -2.75
C CYS A 66 5.46 -13.26 -1.91
N SER A 67 4.64 -13.73 -0.97
CA SER A 67 4.99 -14.85 -0.09
C SER A 67 4.74 -16.22 -0.74
N ASP A 68 5.44 -17.27 -0.28
CA ASP A 68 5.19 -18.66 -0.70
C ASP A 68 3.72 -19.09 -0.54
N ALA A 69 2.98 -18.49 0.40
CA ALA A 69 1.57 -18.78 0.64
C ALA A 69 0.64 -18.27 -0.48
N THR A 70 1.14 -17.46 -1.42
CA THR A 70 0.39 -16.95 -2.58
C THR A 70 0.78 -17.60 -3.89
N LEU A 71 1.61 -18.64 -3.84
CA LEU A 71 1.84 -19.47 -5.01
C LEU A 71 0.50 -20.09 -5.50
N PRO A 72 0.32 -20.26 -6.82
CA PRO A 72 -0.92 -20.83 -7.36
C PRO A 72 -1.27 -22.17 -6.70
N ARG A 73 -2.56 -22.44 -6.54
CA ARG A 73 -3.02 -23.78 -6.11
C ARG A 73 -2.67 -24.81 -7.18
N GLY A 74 -2.42 -26.05 -6.75
CA GLY A 74 -2.16 -27.17 -7.66
C GLY A 74 -0.79 -27.16 -8.32
N ILE A 75 0.17 -26.38 -7.80
CA ILE A 75 1.57 -26.53 -8.24
C ILE A 75 2.20 -27.79 -7.64
N THR A 76 3.01 -28.45 -8.45
CA THR A 76 3.88 -29.58 -8.06
C THR A 76 5.03 -29.10 -7.17
N GLU A 77 5.61 -30.01 -6.39
CA GLU A 77 6.78 -29.65 -5.56
C GLU A 77 8.01 -29.29 -6.42
N GLU A 78 8.13 -29.86 -7.61
CA GLU A 78 9.17 -29.50 -8.57
C GLU A 78 8.96 -28.07 -9.11
N GLU A 79 7.72 -27.64 -9.36
CA GLU A 79 7.42 -26.24 -9.72
C GLU A 79 7.71 -25.29 -8.56
N ARG A 80 7.34 -25.69 -7.34
CA ARG A 80 7.64 -24.91 -6.14
C ARG A 80 9.15 -24.74 -5.96
N LYS A 81 9.92 -25.81 -6.12
CA LYS A 81 11.39 -25.79 -6.06
C LYS A 81 11.98 -24.92 -7.17
N PHE A 82 11.46 -25.01 -8.40
CA PHE A 82 11.91 -24.17 -9.52
C PHE A 82 11.68 -22.67 -9.26
N ILE A 83 10.49 -22.29 -8.79
CA ILE A 83 10.17 -20.90 -8.45
C ILE A 83 11.09 -20.40 -7.33
N ARG A 84 11.30 -21.21 -6.28
CA ARG A 84 12.20 -20.86 -5.17
C ARG A 84 13.64 -20.65 -5.64
N ASN A 85 14.17 -21.55 -6.46
CA ASN A 85 15.53 -21.44 -6.99
C ASN A 85 15.71 -20.18 -7.83
N THR A 86 14.73 -19.91 -8.71
CA THR A 86 14.69 -18.68 -9.52
C THR A 86 14.77 -17.42 -8.65
N LEU A 87 13.98 -17.39 -7.58
CA LEU A 87 13.92 -16.23 -6.70
C LEU A 87 15.17 -16.09 -5.84
N ALA A 88 15.79 -17.20 -5.45
CA ALA A 88 16.99 -17.19 -4.62
C ALA A 88 18.22 -16.65 -5.37
N ILE A 89 18.27 -16.78 -6.70
CA ILE A 89 19.31 -16.17 -7.54
C ILE A 89 19.00 -14.71 -7.94
N THR A 90 17.81 -14.18 -7.60
CA THR A 90 17.40 -12.81 -7.93
C THR A 90 17.84 -11.82 -6.84
N ASP A 91 18.36 -10.66 -7.22
CA ASP A 91 18.76 -9.58 -6.30
C ASP A 91 17.63 -8.58 -6.00
N TRP A 92 16.39 -8.98 -6.20
CA TRP A 92 15.24 -8.16 -5.86
C TRP A 92 15.03 -8.16 -4.34
N ASP A 93 15.19 -7.00 -3.72
CA ASP A 93 14.89 -6.77 -2.32
C ASP A 93 13.50 -6.17 -2.17
N ILE A 94 12.64 -6.83 -1.39
CA ILE A 94 11.30 -6.34 -1.09
C ILE A 94 11.31 -5.03 -0.32
N ASN A 95 12.36 -4.78 0.48
CA ASN A 95 12.57 -3.56 1.24
C ASN A 95 13.32 -2.48 0.46
N ALA A 96 13.67 -2.71 -0.82
CA ALA A 96 14.30 -1.65 -1.60
C ALA A 96 13.33 -0.50 -1.87
N GLY A 97 13.87 0.71 -2.00
CA GLY A 97 13.07 1.92 -2.13
C GLY A 97 12.09 1.92 -3.29
N HIS A 98 12.44 1.27 -4.41
CA HIS A 98 11.54 1.14 -5.56
C HIS A 98 10.24 0.39 -5.23
N ASN A 99 10.22 -0.45 -4.19
CA ASN A 99 9.02 -1.16 -3.73
C ASN A 99 8.37 -0.52 -2.50
N ASN A 100 8.92 0.56 -1.95
CA ASN A 100 8.40 1.23 -0.77
C ASN A 100 7.79 2.60 -1.12
N ILE A 101 6.72 2.96 -0.42
CA ILE A 101 6.12 4.29 -0.51
C ILE A 101 5.58 4.72 0.86
N GLY A 102 5.88 5.95 1.26
CA GLY A 102 5.33 6.53 2.47
C GLY A 102 3.89 6.98 2.26
N LEU A 103 2.94 6.40 3.00
CA LEU A 103 1.52 6.70 2.89
C LEU A 103 0.95 7.29 4.19
N PRO A 104 0.06 8.29 4.09
CA PRO A 104 -0.60 8.88 5.25
C PRO A 104 -1.52 7.86 5.92
N ARG A 105 -1.61 7.94 7.25
CA ARG A 105 -2.66 7.26 8.01
C ARG A 105 -3.87 8.17 8.16
N LYS A 106 -5.00 7.61 8.62
CA LYS A 106 -6.23 8.38 8.85
C LYS A 106 -5.99 9.65 9.69
N TRP A 107 -5.11 9.54 10.68
CA TRP A 107 -4.80 10.64 11.60
C TRP A 107 -4.01 11.80 10.96
N ALA A 108 -3.24 11.56 9.90
CA ALA A 108 -2.61 12.64 9.16
C ALA A 108 -3.66 13.66 8.71
N TYR A 109 -4.78 13.18 8.18
CA TYR A 109 -5.86 14.02 7.70
C TYR A 109 -6.73 14.62 8.82
N VAL A 110 -6.89 13.91 9.95
CA VAL A 110 -7.62 14.45 11.12
C VAL A 110 -6.86 15.63 11.72
N LEU A 111 -5.52 15.54 11.81
CA LEU A 111 -4.68 16.61 12.34
C LEU A 111 -4.57 17.79 11.37
N ASP A 112 -4.58 17.52 10.06
CA ASP A 112 -4.56 18.57 9.04
C ASP A 112 -5.80 19.47 9.10
N GLY A 113 -6.95 18.91 9.46
CA GLY A 113 -8.21 19.64 9.64
C GLY A 113 -8.35 20.38 10.98
N ASP A 114 -7.37 20.29 11.89
CA ASP A 114 -7.41 20.95 13.20
C ASP A 114 -6.32 22.02 13.26
N GLU A 115 -6.70 23.29 13.07
CA GLU A 115 -5.76 24.43 13.06
C GLU A 115 -4.92 24.54 14.33
N THR A 116 -5.50 24.20 15.49
CA THR A 116 -4.80 24.25 16.78
C THR A 116 -3.71 23.18 16.89
N LYS A 117 -3.89 22.05 16.20
CA LYS A 117 -2.89 20.98 16.14
C LYS A 117 -1.90 21.20 14.99
N ARG A 118 -2.35 21.77 13.87
CA ARG A 118 -1.54 22.12 12.71
C ARG A 118 -0.45 23.17 13.04
N ALA A 119 -0.78 24.15 13.88
CA ALA A 119 0.19 25.16 14.35
C ALA A 119 1.32 24.55 15.19
N ASN A 120 1.02 23.50 15.96
CA ASN A 120 1.98 22.79 16.81
C ASN A 120 2.78 21.71 16.06
N SER A 121 2.38 21.39 14.84
CA SER A 121 2.97 20.33 14.02
C SER A 121 3.80 20.87 12.85
N GLY A 122 4.34 22.10 12.96
CA GLY A 122 5.33 22.62 12.01
C GLY A 122 4.87 22.77 10.55
N GLY A 123 3.58 22.91 10.26
CA GLY A 123 3.09 23.25 8.91
C GLY A 123 2.72 22.07 7.98
N LEU A 124 2.17 20.96 8.51
CA LEU A 124 1.86 19.71 7.79
C LEU A 124 0.76 19.74 6.70
N SER A 125 0.50 20.85 6.01
CA SER A 125 -0.65 21.01 5.09
C SER A 125 -0.60 20.29 3.74
N ASP A 126 0.29 19.32 3.58
CA ASP A 126 0.61 18.76 2.27
C ASP A 126 0.31 17.27 2.16
N TRP A 127 -0.67 16.76 2.91
CA TRP A 127 -1.20 15.39 2.72
C TRP A 127 -2.12 15.33 1.49
N ASN A 128 -1.55 15.59 0.32
CA ASN A 128 -2.23 15.52 -0.98
C ASN A 128 -1.54 14.61 -2.00
N GLY A 129 -2.33 13.90 -2.81
CA GLY A 129 -1.84 13.15 -3.97
C GLY A 129 -1.54 11.66 -3.71
N LEU A 130 -1.70 11.18 -2.47
CA LEU A 130 -1.58 9.76 -2.12
C LEU A 130 -2.73 9.28 -1.22
N PRO A 131 -3.17 8.02 -1.39
CA PRO A 131 -4.25 7.45 -0.60
C PRO A 131 -3.82 7.15 0.83
N CYS A 132 -4.80 6.93 1.70
CA CYS A 132 -4.57 6.51 3.07
C CYS A 132 -4.13 5.04 3.14
N HIS A 133 -3.05 4.75 3.86
CA HIS A 133 -2.51 3.39 4.01
C HIS A 133 -3.55 2.36 4.48
N GLN A 134 -4.55 2.79 5.25
CA GLN A 134 -5.49 1.89 5.95
C GLN A 134 -6.83 1.73 5.22
N VAL A 135 -7.10 2.53 4.19
CA VAL A 135 -8.43 2.63 3.58
C VAL A 135 -8.47 1.67 2.39
N ASP A 136 -9.23 0.58 2.57
CA ASP A 136 -9.43 -0.50 1.58
C ASP A 136 -8.15 -1.21 1.12
N HIS A 137 -7.16 -1.25 2.02
CA HIS A 137 -5.89 -1.96 1.85
C HIS A 137 -6.08 -3.46 1.55
N ASP A 138 -7.11 -4.10 2.10
CA ASP A 138 -7.41 -5.51 1.88
C ASP A 138 -7.83 -5.81 0.43
N ILE A 139 -8.58 -4.88 -0.18
CA ILE A 139 -9.00 -4.97 -1.59
C ILE A 139 -7.78 -4.72 -2.49
N TYR A 140 -6.97 -3.71 -2.18
CA TYR A 140 -5.68 -3.48 -2.84
C TYR A 140 -4.80 -4.73 -2.81
N LEU A 141 -4.60 -5.32 -1.61
CA LEU A 141 -3.79 -6.52 -1.42
C LEU A 141 -4.28 -7.69 -2.28
N THR A 142 -5.60 -7.87 -2.37
CA THR A 142 -6.21 -8.91 -3.21
C THR A 142 -5.85 -8.73 -4.67
N LYS A 143 -5.92 -7.49 -5.18
CA LYS A 143 -5.57 -7.20 -6.58
C LYS A 143 -4.07 -7.25 -6.86
N VAL A 144 -3.23 -6.86 -5.90
CA VAL A 144 -1.77 -7.06 -6.01
C VAL A 144 -1.45 -8.55 -6.07
N LYS A 145 -2.07 -9.38 -5.23
CA LYS A 145 -1.93 -10.85 -5.27
C LYS A 145 -2.30 -11.43 -6.62
N GLU A 146 -3.49 -11.12 -7.13
CA GLU A 146 -3.94 -11.57 -8.46
C GLU A 146 -2.92 -11.18 -9.55
N TRP A 147 -2.45 -9.94 -9.53
CA TRP A 147 -1.49 -9.46 -10.52
C TRP A 147 -0.15 -10.17 -10.41
N VAL A 148 0.40 -10.34 -9.21
CA VAL A 148 1.68 -11.05 -8.97
C VAL A 148 1.57 -12.50 -9.41
N THR A 149 0.46 -13.18 -9.11
CA THR A 149 0.21 -14.56 -9.56
C THR A 149 0.25 -14.67 -11.08
N VAL A 150 -0.45 -13.79 -11.79
CA VAL A 150 -0.52 -13.83 -13.26
C VAL A 150 0.78 -13.39 -13.92
N ASN A 151 1.40 -12.32 -13.44
CA ASN A 151 2.50 -11.64 -14.13
C ASN A 151 3.89 -12.09 -13.70
N ILE A 152 3.99 -12.79 -12.56
CA ILE A 152 5.24 -13.29 -12.03
C ILE A 152 5.12 -14.81 -11.89
N TRP A 153 4.33 -15.33 -10.94
CA TRP A 153 4.32 -16.76 -10.63
C TRP A 153 4.01 -17.67 -11.82
N ASN A 154 2.97 -17.36 -12.59
CA ASN A 154 2.62 -18.16 -13.76
C ASN A 154 3.68 -18.07 -14.87
N LYS A 155 4.37 -16.92 -15.01
CA LYS A 155 5.44 -16.76 -16.00
C LYS A 155 6.70 -17.52 -15.62
N ILE A 156 7.08 -17.48 -14.34
CA ILE A 156 8.19 -18.29 -13.82
C ILE A 156 7.86 -19.76 -14.05
N ARG A 157 6.67 -20.21 -13.61
CA ARG A 157 6.22 -21.61 -13.76
C ARG A 157 6.25 -22.10 -15.21
N ALA A 158 5.80 -21.29 -16.16
CA ALA A 158 5.73 -21.66 -17.57
C ALA A 158 7.12 -21.93 -18.21
N ASN A 159 8.21 -21.43 -17.62
CA ASN A 159 9.58 -21.61 -18.12
C ASN A 159 10.32 -22.79 -17.47
N LYS A 160 9.61 -23.73 -16.82
CA LYS A 160 10.19 -24.87 -16.08
C LYS A 160 10.93 -25.89 -16.95
N SER A 161 10.64 -26.01 -18.26
CA SER A 161 11.36 -26.96 -19.11
C SER A 161 12.85 -26.59 -19.19
N ALA A 162 13.74 -27.58 -19.12
CA ALA A 162 15.20 -27.38 -19.15
C ALA A 162 15.68 -26.64 -20.42
N GLU A 163 14.87 -26.64 -21.48
CA GLU A 163 15.10 -25.92 -22.73
C GLU A 163 14.78 -24.42 -22.65
N ASN A 164 14.12 -23.93 -21.60
CA ASN A 164 13.67 -22.53 -21.44
C ASN A 164 14.27 -21.79 -20.24
N CYS A 165 15.17 -22.41 -19.49
CA CYS A 165 15.76 -21.78 -18.30
C CYS A 165 16.64 -20.56 -18.63
N GLU A 166 17.18 -20.46 -19.85
CA GLU A 166 17.91 -19.28 -20.31
C GLU A 166 17.03 -18.03 -20.41
N ASN A 167 15.70 -18.20 -20.41
CA ASN A 167 14.69 -17.13 -20.38
C ASN A 167 14.23 -16.76 -18.96
N MET A 168 14.87 -17.33 -17.94
CA MET A 168 14.65 -17.05 -16.53
C MET A 168 15.93 -16.52 -15.89
N ASP A 169 16.56 -15.57 -16.60
CA ASP A 169 17.71 -14.86 -16.07
C ASP A 169 17.30 -14.02 -14.83
N PRO A 170 18.17 -13.91 -13.80
CA PRO A 170 17.86 -13.16 -12.57
C PRO A 170 17.40 -11.73 -12.82
N GLU A 171 17.96 -11.08 -13.84
CA GLU A 171 17.65 -9.69 -14.18
C GLU A 171 16.21 -9.55 -14.71
N SER A 172 15.76 -10.48 -15.54
CA SER A 172 14.40 -10.56 -16.06
C SER A 172 13.40 -10.72 -14.93
N VAL A 173 13.68 -11.61 -13.97
CA VAL A 173 12.81 -11.81 -12.80
C VAL A 173 12.75 -10.54 -11.95
N GLN A 174 13.90 -9.95 -11.64
CA GLN A 174 13.97 -8.67 -10.93
C GLN A 174 13.18 -7.57 -11.65
N ASN A 175 13.26 -7.53 -12.99
CA ASN A 175 12.53 -6.58 -13.82
C ASN A 175 11.02 -6.83 -13.79
N MET A 176 10.54 -8.07 -13.67
CA MET A 176 9.11 -8.33 -13.47
C MET A 176 8.59 -7.71 -12.17
N PHE A 177 9.33 -7.85 -11.07
CA PHE A 177 8.96 -7.24 -9.80
C PHE A 177 9.06 -5.71 -9.84
N LYS A 178 10.14 -5.14 -10.39
CA LYS A 178 10.28 -3.67 -10.56
C LYS A 178 9.10 -3.09 -11.36
N LYS A 179 8.76 -3.70 -12.51
CA LYS A 179 7.58 -3.32 -13.31
C LYS A 179 6.27 -3.40 -12.51
N GLY A 180 6.14 -4.41 -11.65
CA GLY A 180 5.02 -4.52 -10.72
C GLY A 180 4.96 -3.34 -9.76
N SER A 181 6.06 -3.06 -9.06
CA SER A 181 6.17 -1.92 -8.14
C SER A 181 5.84 -0.59 -8.85
N ASP A 182 6.38 -0.35 -10.05
CA ASP A 182 6.12 0.87 -10.81
C ASP A 182 4.65 1.03 -11.22
N ARG A 183 4.03 -0.06 -11.71
CA ARG A 183 2.61 -0.08 -12.07
C ARG A 183 1.74 0.31 -10.89
N TRP A 184 1.96 -0.34 -9.75
CA TRP A 184 1.13 -0.14 -8.56
C TRP A 184 1.39 1.19 -7.89
N ARG A 185 2.64 1.69 -7.91
CA ARG A 185 2.98 3.06 -7.50
C ARG A 185 2.23 4.10 -8.33
N ALA A 186 2.24 3.96 -9.66
CA ALA A 186 1.51 4.86 -10.55
C ALA A 186 0.00 4.84 -10.27
N LEU A 187 -0.56 3.66 -9.98
CA LEU A 187 -1.97 3.52 -9.59
C LEU A 187 -2.27 4.25 -8.27
N LEU A 188 -1.43 4.11 -7.24
CA LEU A 188 -1.60 4.82 -5.97
C LEU A 188 -1.53 6.34 -6.15
N LYS A 189 -0.56 6.85 -6.93
CA LYS A 189 -0.44 8.29 -7.23
C LYS A 189 -1.66 8.81 -8.00
N LYS A 190 -2.10 8.08 -9.04
CA LYS A 190 -3.31 8.42 -9.80
C LYS A 190 -4.54 8.45 -8.89
N ARG A 191 -4.68 7.47 -8.01
CA ARG A 191 -5.80 7.35 -7.08
C ARG A 191 -5.82 8.49 -6.06
N GLY A 192 -4.69 8.76 -5.41
CA GLY A 192 -4.57 9.84 -4.43
C GLY A 192 -4.78 11.26 -5.01
N SER A 193 -4.64 11.40 -6.32
CA SER A 193 -4.86 12.65 -7.06
C SER A 193 -6.23 12.74 -7.73
N ALA A 194 -7.05 11.69 -7.67
CA ALA A 194 -8.39 11.68 -8.27
C ALA A 194 -9.28 12.76 -7.64
N PHE A 195 -10.24 13.30 -8.39
CA PHE A 195 -11.23 14.28 -7.89
C PHE A 195 -10.60 15.53 -7.21
N GLY A 196 -9.44 15.99 -7.69
CA GLY A 196 -8.70 17.11 -7.09
C GLY A 196 -7.81 16.72 -5.90
N GLY A 197 -7.71 15.43 -5.60
CA GLY A 197 -6.85 14.85 -4.59
C GLY A 197 -7.46 14.81 -3.19
N THR A 198 -6.75 14.12 -2.28
CA THR A 198 -7.20 13.95 -0.89
C THR A 198 -7.46 15.27 -0.18
N ARG A 199 -6.74 16.34 -0.51
CA ARG A 199 -6.96 17.67 0.10
C ARG A 199 -8.30 18.28 -0.30
N SER A 200 -8.68 18.20 -1.58
CA SER A 200 -9.97 18.71 -2.05
C SER A 200 -11.13 17.94 -1.41
N SER A 201 -10.98 16.62 -1.28
CA SER A 201 -11.93 15.78 -0.56
C SER A 201 -12.06 16.15 0.93
N LEU A 202 -10.96 16.49 1.62
CA LEU A 202 -11.04 16.95 3.02
C LEU A 202 -11.76 18.28 3.14
N ALA A 203 -11.46 19.24 2.26
CA ALA A 203 -12.14 20.53 2.24
C ALA A 203 -13.66 20.35 2.04
N TYR A 204 -14.06 19.43 1.15
CA TYR A 204 -15.47 19.07 1.00
C TYR A 204 -16.07 18.49 2.30
N CYS A 205 -15.39 17.54 2.93
CA CYS A 205 -15.83 16.94 4.19
C CYS A 205 -16.02 17.97 5.31
N ALA A 206 -15.17 19.00 5.36
CA ALA A 206 -15.26 20.07 6.35
C ALA A 206 -16.38 21.09 6.04
N SER A 207 -16.84 21.16 4.78
CA SER A 207 -17.87 22.11 4.36
C SER A 207 -19.29 21.65 4.72
N SER A 208 -20.19 22.60 4.94
CA SER A 208 -21.65 22.36 5.04
C SER A 208 -22.32 22.16 3.66
N GLN A 209 -21.55 22.24 2.56
CA GLN A 209 -22.10 22.09 1.22
C GLN A 209 -22.60 20.67 0.99
N SER A 210 -23.75 20.57 0.33
CA SER A 210 -24.28 19.33 -0.23
C SER A 210 -24.02 19.33 -1.74
N ASP A 211 -23.34 18.30 -2.22
CA ASP A 211 -23.09 18.08 -3.64
C ASP A 211 -23.22 16.56 -3.89
N PRO A 212 -24.28 16.11 -4.60
CA PRO A 212 -24.52 14.68 -4.83
C PRO A 212 -23.35 13.95 -5.49
N ILE A 213 -22.59 14.63 -6.36
CA ILE A 213 -21.43 14.03 -7.04
C ILE A 213 -20.29 13.87 -6.04
N LYS A 214 -20.01 14.89 -5.23
CA LYS A 214 -18.99 14.80 -4.19
C LYS A 214 -19.38 13.83 -3.08
N GLU A 215 -20.64 13.74 -2.68
CA GLU A 215 -21.11 12.72 -1.73
C GLU A 215 -20.76 11.30 -2.20
N ALA A 216 -20.88 11.05 -3.51
CA ALA A 216 -20.53 9.77 -4.11
C ALA A 216 -19.02 9.55 -4.27
N THR A 217 -18.19 10.59 -4.31
CA THR A 217 -16.80 10.48 -4.80
C THR A 217 -15.72 10.98 -3.84
N TRP A 218 -16.05 11.77 -2.81
CA TRP A 218 -15.07 12.41 -1.92
C TRP A 218 -14.13 11.40 -1.26
N HIS A 219 -14.61 10.20 -0.98
CA HIS A 219 -13.84 9.17 -0.28
C HIS A 219 -12.85 8.41 -1.18
N ILE A 220 -12.99 8.53 -2.50
CA ILE A 220 -12.22 7.77 -3.47
C ILE A 220 -10.71 8.05 -3.37
N PRO A 221 -10.24 9.31 -3.28
CA PRO A 221 -8.81 9.60 -3.25
C PRO A 221 -8.09 9.01 -2.02
N PHE A 222 -8.80 8.74 -0.93
CA PHE A 222 -8.20 8.10 0.26
C PHE A 222 -8.07 6.58 0.11
N SER A 223 -8.81 5.95 -0.79
CA SER A 223 -8.85 4.49 -0.91
C SER A 223 -7.65 3.96 -1.67
N MET A 224 -7.08 2.84 -1.23
CA MET A 224 -6.10 2.08 -2.02
C MET A 224 -6.76 1.15 -3.03
N ALA A 225 -8.08 0.92 -2.93
CA ALA A 225 -8.75 -0.10 -3.71
C ALA A 225 -8.78 0.20 -5.21
N ILE A 226 -8.70 -0.88 -5.98
CA ILE A 226 -8.95 -0.92 -7.41
C ILE A 226 -9.80 -2.16 -7.77
N PRO A 227 -10.58 -2.13 -8.86
CA PRO A 227 -10.96 -0.94 -9.63
C PRO A 227 -11.78 0.05 -8.78
N GLU A 228 -12.12 1.23 -9.31
CA GLU A 228 -12.89 2.23 -8.55
C GLU A 228 -14.24 1.71 -8.03
N SER A 229 -14.86 0.80 -8.79
CA SER A 229 -16.12 0.14 -8.42
C SER A 229 -16.02 -0.76 -7.17
N SER A 230 -14.82 -1.12 -6.71
CA SER A 230 -14.63 -1.90 -5.48
C SER A 230 -14.44 -1.03 -4.24
N ILE A 231 -14.39 0.29 -4.39
CA ILE A 231 -14.22 1.21 -3.25
C ILE A 231 -15.46 1.19 -2.37
N ARG A 232 -15.24 1.05 -1.06
CA ARG A 232 -16.33 1.08 -0.08
C ARG A 232 -16.87 2.50 0.06
N LYS A 233 -18.17 2.67 -0.18
CA LYS A 233 -18.88 3.93 0.11
C LYS A 233 -18.67 4.36 1.56
N ARG A 234 -18.54 5.66 1.79
CA ARG A 234 -18.36 6.23 3.12
C ARG A 234 -19.36 7.34 3.37
N GLN A 235 -19.87 7.39 4.60
CA GLN A 235 -20.64 8.52 5.07
C GLN A 235 -19.70 9.69 5.31
N LYS A 236 -20.04 10.87 4.75
CA LYS A 236 -19.35 12.12 5.07
C LYS A 236 -19.37 12.30 6.59
N PRO A 237 -18.22 12.55 7.24
CA PRO A 237 -18.21 12.86 8.66
C PRO A 237 -19.04 14.13 8.88
N TYR A 238 -19.92 14.13 9.87
CA TYR A 238 -20.67 15.33 10.24
C TYR A 238 -19.68 16.46 10.53
N GLY A 239 -19.83 17.58 9.80
CA GLY A 239 -19.00 18.75 10.00
C GLY A 239 -18.99 19.14 11.48
N THR A 240 -17.82 19.50 12.00
CA THR A 240 -17.62 19.90 13.40
C THR A 240 -18.49 21.10 13.82
N GLY A 241 -19.13 21.78 12.86
CA GLY A 241 -20.00 22.94 13.07
C GLY A 241 -21.42 22.62 13.52
N GLU A 242 -22.01 21.46 13.22
CA GLU A 242 -23.46 21.31 13.41
C GLU A 242 -23.90 20.63 14.71
N ASN A 243 -23.14 19.74 15.36
CA ASN A 243 -23.77 18.88 16.39
C ASN A 243 -22.93 18.58 17.65
N LYS A 244 -22.53 19.62 18.39
CA LYS A 244 -22.48 19.46 19.87
C LYS A 244 -23.88 19.54 20.49
N ALA A 245 -24.80 20.33 19.91
CA ALA A 245 -26.16 20.49 20.41
C ALA A 245 -27.02 19.22 20.24
N THR A 246 -27.14 18.65 19.03
CA THR A 246 -28.03 17.48 18.86
C THR A 246 -27.45 16.17 19.40
N LYS A 247 -26.13 16.07 19.60
CA LYS A 247 -25.52 14.89 20.26
C LYS A 247 -25.84 14.87 21.76
N LEU A 248 -26.00 16.04 22.38
CA LEU A 248 -26.52 16.20 23.74
C LEU A 248 -28.04 16.03 23.80
N GLU A 249 -28.80 16.52 22.82
CA GLU A 249 -30.27 16.32 22.78
C GLU A 249 -30.65 14.85 22.56
N ARG A 250 -29.95 14.10 21.69
CA ARG A 250 -30.17 12.66 21.54
C ARG A 250 -29.76 11.85 22.78
N ALA A 251 -28.78 12.32 23.55
CA ALA A 251 -28.41 11.72 24.83
C ALA A 251 -29.41 12.08 25.96
N GLY A 252 -30.02 13.26 25.90
CA GLY A 252 -31.07 13.70 26.83
C GLY A 252 -32.43 13.01 26.59
N LEU A 253 -32.81 12.80 25.33
CA LEU A 253 -34.07 12.12 24.97
C LEU A 253 -34.12 10.64 25.39
N LEU A 254 -32.97 9.96 25.49
CA LEU A 254 -32.88 8.57 25.98
C LEU A 254 -33.02 8.46 27.51
N ASN A 255 -32.82 9.54 28.27
CA ASN A 255 -33.04 9.58 29.72
C ASN A 255 -34.44 10.06 30.12
N ALA A 256 -35.25 10.56 29.17
CA ALA A 256 -36.63 10.98 29.41
C ALA A 256 -37.68 9.88 29.13
N ILE A 257 -37.24 8.66 28.76
CA ILE A 257 -38.10 7.49 28.51
C ILE A 257 -37.81 6.38 29.56
N LYS A 258 -37.51 6.78 30.79
CA LYS A 258 -37.50 5.90 31.97
C LYS A 258 -38.33 6.56 33.06
#